data_AF-A0A2I0DQH6-F1
#
_entry.id   AF-A0A2I0DQH6-F1
#
_cell.length_a   1.000
_cell.length_b   1.000
_cell.length_c   1.000
_cell.angle_alpha   90.00
_cell.angle_beta   90.00
_cell.angle_gamma   90.00
#
_symmetry.space_group_name_H-M   'P 1'
#
loop_
_entity.id
_entity.type
_entity.pdbx_description
1 polymer ?
#
loop_
_entity_poly.entity_id
_entity_poly.type
_entity_poly.pdbx_seq_one_letter_code
_entity_poly.pdbx_strand_id
1 'polypeptide(L)'
;MKLWNIVVIGLAIVLAGCAATEASKERAAMYEFPELEQVNSIDNFRMDGWEEIDKYSLIVNSRPREIYLLILNGGNNDLKFAQGLLITSTLGKVEVGFDSVSTRDNPQLKYNIKRMYRIKDKAEKELIKQQILAFSVDEKKLENKKSEANSTSGN
;
A
#
# COMPACT_ATOMS: atom_id res chain seq x y z
N MET A 1 -33.69 -8.17 -30.75
CA MET A 1 -32.64 -7.12 -30.72
C MET A 1 -32.27 -6.61 -29.31
N LYS A 2 -32.94 -7.02 -28.22
CA LYS A 2 -32.62 -6.57 -26.85
C LYS A 2 -31.70 -7.52 -26.05
N LEU A 3 -31.71 -8.82 -26.39
CA LEU A 3 -30.89 -9.85 -25.73
C LEU A 3 -29.42 -9.83 -26.19
N TRP A 4 -29.16 -9.42 -27.44
CA TRP A 4 -27.80 -9.30 -27.98
C TRP A 4 -26.96 -8.24 -27.24
N ASN A 5 -27.58 -7.10 -26.91
CA ASN A 5 -26.90 -6.06 -26.12
C ASN A 5 -26.57 -6.51 -24.70
N ILE A 6 -27.38 -7.39 -24.08
CA ILE A 6 -27.11 -7.90 -22.72
C ILE A 6 -25.90 -8.84 -22.73
N VAL A 7 -25.76 -9.69 -23.76
CA VAL A 7 -24.61 -10.60 -23.91
C VAL A 7 -23.31 -9.83 -24.15
N VAL A 8 -23.34 -8.78 -24.98
CA VAL A 8 -22.17 -7.92 -25.24
C VAL A 8 -21.76 -7.13 -24.00
N ILE A 9 -22.73 -6.61 -23.22
CA ILE A 9 -22.44 -5.89 -21.97
C ILE A 9 -21.90 -6.83 -20.89
N GLY A 10 -22.44 -8.05 -20.76
CA GLY A 10 -21.95 -9.04 -19.80
C GLY A 10 -20.51 -9.47 -20.07
N LEU A 11 -20.13 -9.67 -21.35
CA LEU A 11 -18.78 -10.05 -21.73
C LEU A 11 -17.75 -8.94 -21.45
N ALA A 12 -18.12 -7.67 -21.64
CA ALA A 12 -17.26 -6.53 -21.35
C ALA A 12 -16.93 -6.40 -19.84
N ILE A 13 -17.87 -6.72 -18.95
CA ILE A 13 -17.65 -6.65 -17.49
C ILE A 13 -16.67 -7.72 -17.02
N VAL A 14 -16.73 -8.94 -17.59
CA VAL A 14 -15.82 -10.03 -17.23
C VAL A 14 -14.37 -9.71 -17.64
N LEU A 15 -14.17 -9.13 -18.83
CA LEU A 15 -12.83 -8.75 -19.32
C LEU A 15 -12.21 -7.60 -18.51
N ALA A 16 -13.01 -6.62 -18.09
CA ALA A 16 -12.54 -5.52 -17.25
C ALA A 16 -12.07 -6.01 -15.86
N GLY A 17 -12.71 -7.05 -15.31
CA GLY A 17 -12.34 -7.64 -14.02
C GLY A 17 -10.96 -8.32 -14.00
N CYS A 18 -10.58 -9.03 -15.08
CA CYS A 18 -9.27 -9.68 -15.17
C CYS A 18 -8.12 -8.66 -15.23
N ALA A 19 -8.24 -7.61 -16.05
CA ALA A 19 -7.19 -6.60 -16.17
C ALA A 19 -6.93 -5.83 -14.86
N ALA A 20 -7.99 -5.52 -14.10
CA ALA A 20 -7.86 -4.89 -12.79
C ALA A 20 -7.15 -5.80 -11.77
N THR A 21 -7.41 -7.12 -11.84
CA THR A 21 -6.79 -8.12 -10.96
C THR A 21 -5.30 -8.27 -11.26
N GLU A 22 -4.91 -8.34 -12.54
CA GLU A 22 -3.50 -8.44 -12.94
C GLU A 22 -2.69 -7.22 -12.48
N ALA A 23 -3.20 -6.01 -12.71
CA ALA A 23 -2.55 -4.79 -12.24
C ALA A 23 -2.42 -4.75 -10.70
N SER A 24 -3.40 -5.30 -9.97
CA SER A 24 -3.31 -5.38 -8.50
C SER A 24 -2.22 -6.35 -8.03
N LYS A 25 -2.01 -7.44 -8.78
CA LYS A 25 -1.00 -8.47 -8.50
C LYS A 25 0.41 -7.97 -8.82
N GLU A 26 0.57 -7.30 -9.96
CA GLU A 26 1.83 -6.66 -10.35
C GLU A 26 2.26 -5.63 -9.30
N ARG A 27 1.34 -4.78 -8.83
CA ARG A 27 1.62 -3.87 -7.72
C ARG A 27 2.02 -4.57 -6.44
N ALA A 28 1.29 -5.63 -6.06
CA ALA A 28 1.62 -6.38 -4.87
C ALA A 28 3.05 -6.95 -4.90
N ALA A 29 3.54 -7.36 -6.08
CA ALA A 29 4.90 -7.86 -6.27
C ALA A 29 5.98 -6.78 -6.00
N MET A 30 5.68 -5.49 -6.23
CA MET A 30 6.63 -4.39 -5.99
C MET A 30 6.90 -4.12 -4.49
N TYR A 31 6.01 -4.57 -3.62
CA TYR A 31 6.13 -4.43 -2.16
C TYR A 31 6.57 -5.74 -1.49
N GLU A 32 7.21 -6.62 -2.24
CA GLU A 32 7.84 -7.82 -1.70
C GLU A 32 9.35 -7.62 -1.61
N PHE A 33 9.87 -7.69 -0.39
CA PHE A 33 11.30 -7.52 -0.09
C PHE A 33 11.86 -8.82 0.48
N PRO A 34 12.23 -9.81 -0.36
CA PRO A 34 12.75 -11.10 0.09
C PRO A 34 14.07 -10.99 0.88
N GLU A 35 14.81 -9.90 0.72
CA GLU A 35 16.04 -9.59 1.44
C GLU A 35 15.81 -9.15 2.89
N LEU A 36 14.60 -8.68 3.22
CA LEU A 36 14.23 -8.23 4.56
C LEU A 36 13.65 -9.38 5.39
N GLU A 37 13.82 -9.29 6.70
CA GLU A 37 13.18 -10.21 7.63
C GLU A 37 11.67 -9.91 7.70
N GLN A 38 10.86 -10.75 7.05
CA GLN A 38 9.40 -10.64 7.15
C GLN A 38 8.94 -11.12 8.54
N VAL A 39 8.14 -10.29 9.22
CA VAL A 39 7.58 -10.59 10.53
C VAL A 39 6.06 -10.60 10.48
N ASN A 40 5.43 -11.50 11.23
CA ASN A 40 3.96 -11.60 11.28
C ASN A 40 3.34 -10.78 12.41
N SER A 41 4.10 -10.50 13.48
CA SER A 41 3.64 -9.68 14.59
C SER A 41 4.76 -8.86 15.22
N ILE A 42 4.39 -7.75 15.84
CA ILE A 42 5.26 -6.92 16.70
C ILE A 42 4.70 -6.99 18.11
N ASP A 43 5.46 -7.61 19.03
CA ASP A 43 5.07 -7.75 20.42
C ASP A 43 5.31 -6.47 21.22
N ASN A 44 4.42 -6.20 22.18
CA ASN A 44 4.49 -5.05 23.08
C ASN A 44 4.66 -3.72 22.32
N PHE A 45 3.91 -3.59 21.23
CA PHE A 45 4.04 -2.47 20.32
C PHE A 45 3.78 -1.14 21.03
N ARG A 46 4.68 -0.19 20.80
CA ARG A 46 4.53 1.23 21.15
C ARG A 46 4.97 2.00 19.91
N MET A 47 4.47 3.21 19.69
CA MET A 47 4.89 3.99 18.53
C MET A 47 5.68 5.20 19.00
N ASP A 48 6.99 5.18 18.76
CA ASP A 48 7.91 6.29 19.08
C ASP A 48 8.02 7.28 17.91
N GLY A 49 7.73 6.83 16.70
CA GLY A 49 7.69 7.67 15.51
C GLY A 49 7.23 6.88 14.29
N TRP A 50 6.88 7.60 13.24
CA TRP A 50 6.49 7.02 11.96
C TRP A 50 6.89 7.97 10.84
N GLU A 51 6.95 7.44 9.62
CA GLU A 51 7.34 8.18 8.42
C GLU A 51 6.60 7.56 7.23
N GLU A 52 5.85 8.36 6.45
CA GLU A 52 5.29 7.84 5.21
C GLU A 52 6.35 7.65 4.14
N ILE A 53 6.15 6.64 3.29
CA ILE A 53 6.93 6.48 2.05
C ILE A 53 6.02 6.78 0.87
N ASP A 54 4.87 6.11 0.81
CA ASP A 54 3.84 6.33 -0.20
C ASP A 54 2.43 6.02 0.35
N LYS A 55 1.44 5.87 -0.54
CA LYS A 55 0.06 5.57 -0.14
C LYS A 55 -0.15 4.13 0.36
N TYR A 56 0.78 3.22 0.13
CA TYR A 56 0.69 1.80 0.51
C TYR A 56 1.69 1.40 1.60
N SER A 57 2.67 2.24 1.89
CA SER A 57 3.81 1.86 2.72
C SER A 57 4.27 3.01 3.62
N LEU A 58 4.66 2.62 4.82
CA LEU A 58 5.16 3.52 5.85
C LEU A 58 6.17 2.79 6.73
N ILE A 59 7.03 3.57 7.37
CA ILE A 59 7.95 3.08 8.39
C ILE A 59 7.41 3.46 9.77
N VAL A 60 7.53 2.54 10.71
CA VAL A 60 7.17 2.75 12.10
C VAL A 60 8.35 2.38 12.99
N ASN A 61 8.66 3.26 13.91
CA ASN A 61 9.63 3.03 14.97
C ASN A 61 8.87 2.58 16.21
N SER A 62 9.01 1.31 16.58
CA SER A 62 8.33 0.77 17.75
C SER A 62 9.01 1.23 19.05
N ARG A 63 10.34 1.13 19.04
CA ARG A 63 11.26 1.42 20.16
C ARG A 63 12.63 1.82 19.61
N PRO A 64 13.59 2.26 20.44
CA PRO A 64 14.95 2.48 19.98
C PRO A 64 15.53 1.23 19.30
N ARG A 65 15.97 1.38 18.03
CA ARG A 65 16.50 0.31 17.16
C ARG A 65 15.48 -0.74 16.68
N GLU A 66 14.19 -0.52 16.89
CA GLU A 66 13.13 -1.37 16.34
C GLU A 66 12.36 -0.59 15.27
N ILE A 67 12.76 -0.81 14.02
CA ILE A 67 12.21 -0.14 12.85
C ILE A 67 11.50 -1.20 12.02
N TYR A 68 10.26 -0.91 11.62
CA TYR A 68 9.45 -1.80 10.81
C TYR A 68 8.91 -1.06 9.59
N LEU A 69 8.99 -1.71 8.43
CA LEU A 69 8.24 -1.33 7.24
C LEU A 69 6.87 -2.01 7.30
N LEU A 70 5.81 -1.23 7.20
CA LEU A 70 4.44 -1.73 7.08
C LEU A 70 3.95 -1.54 5.66
N ILE A 71 3.43 -2.60 5.05
CA ILE A 71 2.76 -2.58 3.75
C ILE A 71 1.27 -2.77 3.98
N LEU A 72 0.45 -1.88 3.45
CA LEU A 72 -0.99 -1.85 3.60
C LEU A 72 -1.71 -2.65 2.51
N ASN A 73 -2.92 -3.12 2.80
CA ASN A 73 -3.75 -3.84 1.84
C ASN A 73 -4.39 -2.95 0.77
N GLY A 74 -4.38 -1.64 0.97
CA GLY A 74 -4.99 -0.65 0.09
C GLY A 74 -4.30 0.72 0.20
N GLY A 75 -4.57 1.59 -0.77
CA GLY A 75 -3.93 2.89 -0.87
C GLY A 75 -4.63 3.91 0.01
N ASN A 76 -3.91 4.47 0.98
CA ASN A 76 -4.35 5.55 1.83
C ASN A 76 -3.77 6.88 1.32
N ASN A 77 -4.57 7.66 0.61
CA ASN A 77 -4.15 8.96 0.07
C ASN A 77 -3.93 10.01 1.16
N ASP A 78 -4.50 9.81 2.35
CA ASP A 78 -4.40 10.76 3.45
C ASP A 78 -3.05 10.65 4.17
N LEU A 79 -2.30 9.54 4.00
CA LEU A 79 -0.99 9.35 4.62
C LEU A 79 -0.01 10.49 4.35
N LYS A 80 0.01 11.00 3.11
CA LYS A 80 0.95 12.04 2.67
C LYS A 80 0.84 13.35 3.47
N PHE A 81 -0.33 13.63 4.03
CA PHE A 81 -0.60 14.88 4.74
C PHE A 81 -1.02 14.63 6.20
N ALA A 82 -0.91 13.39 6.66
CA ALA A 82 -1.38 12.99 7.96
C ALA A 82 -0.54 13.65 9.06
N GLN A 83 -1.21 14.40 9.94
CA GLN A 83 -0.55 15.00 11.10
C GLN A 83 -0.30 13.98 12.23
N GLY A 84 -0.91 12.80 12.12
CA GLY A 84 -0.76 11.73 13.09
C GLY A 84 -1.27 10.41 12.52
N LEU A 85 -0.70 9.34 13.05
CA LEU A 85 -0.99 7.97 12.65
C LEU A 85 -1.61 7.21 13.82
N LEU A 86 -2.60 6.39 13.52
CA LEU A 86 -3.23 5.48 14.46
C LEU A 86 -3.01 4.06 13.94
N ILE A 87 -2.43 3.21 14.79
CA ILE A 87 -2.24 1.79 14.51
C ILE A 87 -3.03 1.02 15.55
N THR A 88 -3.90 0.12 15.11
CA THR A 88 -4.60 -0.76 16.05
C THR A 88 -3.62 -1.77 16.63
N SER A 89 -3.83 -2.14 17.89
CA SER A 89 -3.07 -3.20 18.53
C SER A 89 -4.04 -4.06 19.31
N THR A 90 -3.86 -5.37 19.18
CA THR A 90 -4.70 -6.38 19.81
C THR A 90 -3.87 -7.15 20.81
N LEU A 91 -4.30 -7.16 22.07
CA LEU A 91 -3.55 -7.78 23.18
C LEU A 91 -2.09 -7.28 23.29
N GLY A 92 -1.85 -6.01 22.95
CA GLY A 92 -0.52 -5.40 22.99
C GLY A 92 0.40 -5.79 21.82
N LYS A 93 -0.13 -6.44 20.79
CA LYS A 93 0.59 -6.82 19.58
C LYS A 93 0.02 -6.10 18.36
N VAL A 94 0.84 -5.91 17.35
CA VAL A 94 0.38 -5.54 16.00
C VAL A 94 0.57 -6.75 15.11
N GLU A 95 -0.50 -7.25 14.51
CA GLU A 95 -0.50 -8.49 13.72
C GLU A 95 -0.93 -8.26 12.27
N VAL A 96 -0.20 -8.88 11.34
CA VAL A 96 -0.52 -8.86 9.91
C VAL A 96 -1.91 -9.44 9.66
N GLY A 97 -2.69 -8.76 8.81
CA GLY A 97 -4.03 -9.16 8.40
C GLY A 97 -5.13 -8.83 9.41
N PHE A 98 -4.78 -8.61 10.68
CA PHE A 98 -5.73 -8.24 11.72
C PHE A 98 -5.70 -6.74 12.00
N ASP A 99 -4.51 -6.22 12.31
CA ASP A 99 -4.36 -4.82 12.67
C ASP A 99 -4.33 -3.90 11.45
N SER A 100 -4.60 -2.62 11.70
CA SER A 100 -4.84 -1.63 10.67
C SER A 100 -4.21 -0.28 11.02
N VAL A 101 -3.94 0.48 9.96
CA VAL A 101 -3.43 1.84 10.00
C VAL A 101 -4.55 2.78 9.56
N SER A 102 -4.68 3.90 10.26
CA SER A 102 -5.55 5.01 9.90
C SER A 102 -4.86 6.33 10.24
N THR A 103 -5.31 7.43 9.64
CA THR A 103 -4.81 8.76 9.97
C THR A 103 -5.63 9.35 11.11
N ARG A 104 -5.05 10.31 11.83
CA ARG A 104 -5.77 11.04 12.89
C ARG A 104 -6.98 11.80 12.34
N ASP A 105 -6.87 12.31 11.11
CA ASP A 105 -7.91 13.10 10.46
C ASP A 105 -9.10 12.24 10.04
N ASN A 106 -8.84 11.00 9.58
CA ASN A 106 -9.86 10.05 9.15
C ASN A 106 -9.72 8.69 9.87
N PRO A 107 -9.99 8.62 11.19
CA PRO A 107 -9.79 7.39 11.99
C PRO A 107 -10.74 6.25 11.61
N GLN A 108 -11.80 6.54 10.86
CA GLN A 108 -12.75 5.55 10.35
C GLN A 108 -12.24 4.83 9.08
N LEU A 109 -11.31 5.45 8.35
CA LEU A 109 -10.72 4.85 7.15
C LEU A 109 -9.51 4.00 7.56
N LYS A 110 -9.78 2.71 7.73
CA LYS A 110 -8.79 1.72 8.19
C LYS A 110 -8.24 0.92 7.01
N TYR A 111 -6.93 0.75 7.02
CA TYR A 111 -6.19 -0.01 6.02
C TYR A 111 -5.44 -1.12 6.73
N ASN A 112 -5.79 -2.39 6.48
CA ASN A 112 -5.14 -3.50 7.17
C ASN A 112 -3.68 -3.62 6.77
N ILE A 113 -2.85 -4.00 7.73
CA ILE A 113 -1.44 -4.29 7.51
C ILE A 113 -1.36 -5.62 6.77
N LYS A 114 -0.91 -5.61 5.52
CA LYS A 114 -0.78 -6.79 4.67
C LYS A 114 0.54 -7.51 4.89
N ARG A 115 1.63 -6.78 5.14
CA ARG A 115 2.96 -7.33 5.43
C ARG A 115 3.72 -6.40 6.36
N MET A 116 4.65 -6.98 7.12
CA MET A 116 5.62 -6.23 7.90
C MET A 116 7.01 -6.80 7.67
N TYR A 117 7.98 -5.91 7.59
CA TYR A 117 9.39 -6.25 7.49
C TYR A 117 10.16 -5.54 8.59
N ARG A 118 11.07 -6.26 9.24
CA ARG A 118 12.00 -5.66 10.18
C ARG A 118 13.15 -5.03 9.41
N ILE A 119 13.48 -3.79 9.78
CA ILE A 119 14.62 -3.05 9.25
C ILE A 119 15.73 -3.05 10.31
N LYS A 120 16.93 -3.46 9.91
CA LYS A 120 18.09 -3.63 10.80
C LYS A 120 18.67 -2.31 11.25
N ASP A 121 18.82 -1.37 10.32
CA ASP A 121 19.47 -0.09 10.59
C ASP A 121 18.97 1.02 9.66
N LYS A 122 19.48 2.23 9.90
CA LYS A 122 19.10 3.42 9.14
C LYS A 122 19.52 3.34 7.67
N ALA A 123 20.62 2.66 7.33
CA ALA A 123 21.06 2.55 5.94
C ALA A 123 20.08 1.67 5.15
N GLU A 124 19.69 0.51 5.69
CA GLU A 124 18.66 -0.36 5.10
C GLU A 124 17.32 0.38 4.99
N LYS A 125 16.95 1.19 5.99
CA LYS A 125 15.76 2.06 5.96
C LYS A 125 15.75 2.99 4.73
N GLU A 126 16.83 3.74 4.51
CA GLU A 126 16.90 4.71 3.41
C GLU A 126 16.95 4.03 2.04
N LEU A 127 17.61 2.87 1.92
CA LEU A 127 17.65 2.08 0.68
C LEU A 127 16.24 1.62 0.26
N ILE A 128 15.50 1.02 1.18
CA ILE A 128 14.14 0.53 0.92
C ILE A 128 13.19 1.69 0.62
N LYS A 129 13.32 2.80 1.34
CA LYS A 129 12.56 4.02 1.06
C LYS A 129 12.80 4.50 -0.38
N GLN A 130 14.05 4.57 -0.82
CA GLN A 130 14.39 4.98 -2.19
C GLN A 130 13.86 4.02 -3.25
N GLN A 131 13.94 2.72 -2.99
CA GLN A 131 13.42 1.68 -3.88
C GLN A 131 11.90 1.83 -4.09
N ILE A 132 11.14 1.99 -3.00
CA ILE A 132 9.69 2.19 -3.08
C ILE A 132 9.36 3.52 -3.79
N LEU A 133 10.08 4.60 -3.46
CA LEU A 133 9.85 5.90 -4.09
C LEU A 133 10.09 5.85 -5.60
N ALA A 134 11.12 5.14 -6.06
CA ALA A 134 11.38 4.94 -7.49
C ALA A 134 10.19 4.28 -8.20
N PHE A 135 9.63 3.21 -7.61
CA PHE A 135 8.44 2.55 -8.15
C PHE A 135 7.22 3.47 -8.20
N SER A 136 7.01 4.27 -7.15
CA SER A 136 5.87 5.21 -7.10
C SER A 136 5.92 6.31 -8.16
N VAL A 137 7.13 6.70 -8.58
CA VAL A 137 7.34 7.69 -9.65
C VAL A 137 7.04 7.08 -11.01
N ASP A 138 7.49 5.86 -11.25
CA ASP A 138 7.24 5.14 -12.50
C ASP A 138 5.74 4.85 -12.70
N GLU A 139 5.02 4.45 -11.65
CA GLU A 139 3.56 4.30 -11.70
C GLU A 139 2.86 5.59 -12.13
N LYS A 140 3.20 6.73 -11.50
CA LYS A 140 2.59 8.04 -11.85
C LYS A 140 2.88 8.44 -13.29
N LYS A 141 4.09 8.16 -13.79
CA LYS A 141 4.45 8.45 -15.18
C LYS A 141 3.64 7.60 -16.17
N LEU A 142 3.43 6.32 -15.84
CA LEU A 142 2.61 5.40 -16.65
C LEU A 142 1.13 5.81 -16.65
N GLU A 143 0.58 6.21 -15.51
CA GLU A 143 -0.80 6.71 -15.38
C GLU A 143 -1.01 7.98 -16.22
N ASN A 144 -0.10 8.96 -16.10
CA ASN A 144 -0.18 10.20 -16.87
C ASN A 144 -0.14 9.94 -18.38
N LYS A 145 0.77 9.08 -18.86
CA LYS A 145 0.85 8.72 -20.28
C LYS A 145 -0.42 8.03 -20.81
N LYS A 146 -1.07 7.19 -20.01
CA LYS A 146 -2.36 6.56 -20.38
C LYS A 146 -3.49 7.60 -20.45
N SER A 147 -3.49 8.59 -19.56
CA SER A 147 -4.49 9.65 -19.57
C SER A 147 -4.39 10.55 -20.81
N GLU A 148 -3.17 10.89 -21.25
CA GLU A 148 -2.91 11.66 -22.47
C GLU A 148 -3.27 10.90 -23.76
N ALA A 149 -3.03 9.59 -23.79
CA ALA A 149 -3.40 8.73 -24.91
C ALA A 149 -4.93 8.60 -25.07
N ASN A 150 -5.67 8.49 -23.95
CA ASN A 150 -7.14 8.40 -23.98
C ASN A 150 -7.83 9.73 -24.30
N SER A 151 -7.20 10.90 -24.09
CA SER A 151 -7.77 12.19 -24.53
C SER A 151 -7.66 12.43 -26.04
N THR A 152 -6.86 11.65 -26.76
CA THR A 152 -6.60 11.85 -28.20
C THR A 152 -7.47 10.94 -29.10
N SER A 153 -8.12 9.91 -28.54
CA SER A 153 -8.96 8.96 -29.29
C SER A 153 -10.47 9.31 -29.28
N GLY A 154 -10.84 10.48 -28.76
CA GLY A 154 -12.23 10.92 -28.58
C GLY A 154 -12.72 12.05 -29.48
N ASN A 155 -11.95 12.42 -30.52
CA ASN A 155 -12.37 13.40 -31.54
C ASN A 155 -12.48 12.74 -32.92
#